data_AF-A0A7C7C5L0-F1
#
_entry.id   AF-A0A7C7C5L0-F1
#
_cell.length_a   1.000
_cell.length_b   1.000
_cell.length_c   1.000
_cell.angle_alpha   90.00
_cell.angle_beta   90.00
_cell.angle_gamma   90.00
#
_symmetry.space_group_name_H-M   'P 1'
#
loop_
_entity.id
_entity.type
_entity.pdbx_description
1 polymer ?
#
loop_
_entity_poly.entity_id
_entity_poly.type
_entity_poly.pdbx_seq_one_letter_code
_entity_poly.pdbx_strand_id
1 'polypeptide(L)' 'MHKYKVFLLDNGIGIGAIEYAKDEGGNRYVYDVNTNTNYNNGAELEVGGEIQGMRSIAEYLTSELARL' A
#
# COMPACT_ATOMS: atom_id res chain seq x y z
N MET A 1 9.52 -6.64 0.52
CA MET A 1 8.90 -5.31 0.61
C MET A 1 9.82 -4.17 0.17
N HIS A 2 11.13 -4.20 0.46
CA HIS A 2 12.05 -3.11 0.11
C HIS A 2 11.99 -2.68 -1.37
N LYS A 3 12.11 -3.63 -2.32
CA LYS A 3 12.04 -3.32 -3.78
C LYS A 3 10.75 -2.60 -4.21
N TYR A 4 9.63 -2.92 -3.57
CA TYR A 4 8.33 -2.31 -3.88
C TYR A 4 8.24 -0.90 -3.34
N LYS A 5 8.74 -0.66 -2.12
CA LYS A 5 8.82 0.69 -1.56
C LYS A 5 9.73 1.59 -2.40
N VAL A 6 10.90 1.10 -2.80
CA VAL A 6 11.83 1.83 -3.69
C VAL A 6 11.15 2.18 -5.00
N PHE A 7 10.51 1.20 -5.67
CA PHE A 7 9.77 1.45 -6.91
C PHE A 7 8.72 2.55 -6.76
N LEU A 8 7.90 2.53 -5.70
CA LEU A 8 6.88 3.55 -5.48
C LEU A 8 7.50 4.94 -5.25
N LEU A 9 8.54 5.02 -4.42
CA LEU A 9 9.24 6.27 -4.11
C LEU A 9 9.92 6.87 -5.35
N ASP A 10 10.61 6.05 -6.15
CA ASP A 10 11.31 6.49 -7.37
C ASP A 10 10.33 7.05 -8.43
N ASN A 11 9.05 6.66 -8.35
CA ASN A 11 7.98 7.15 -9.21
C ASN A 11 7.11 8.25 -8.56
N GLY A 12 7.51 8.76 -7.38
CA GLY A 12 6.77 9.82 -6.68
C GLY A 12 5.42 9.37 -6.13
N ILE A 13 5.20 8.07 -5.95
CA ILE A 13 3.96 7.51 -5.43
C ILE A 13 4.06 7.42 -3.90
N GLY A 14 3.48 8.40 -3.20
CA GLY A 14 3.45 8.43 -1.74
C GLY A 14 2.47 7.42 -1.13
N ILE A 15 1.36 7.15 -1.81
CA ILE A 15 0.35 6.17 -1.41
C ILE A 15 -0.04 5.35 -2.64
N GLY A 16 0.09 4.03 -2.55
CA GLY A 16 -0.30 3.12 -3.63
C GLY A 16 -0.36 1.67 -3.16
N ALA A 17 -1.11 0.86 -3.91
CA ALA A 17 -1.21 -0.58 -3.73
C ALA A 17 -0.47 -1.29 -4.87
N ILE A 18 0.13 -2.44 -4.58
CA ILE A 18 0.76 -3.31 -5.57
C ILE A 18 0.00 -4.63 -5.60
N GLU A 19 -0.51 -4.98 -6.76
CA GLU A 19 -1.20 -6.24 -6.98
C GLU A 19 -0.26 -7.24 -7.66
N TYR A 20 -0.23 -8.46 -7.14
CA TYR A 20 0.63 -9.50 -7.66
C TYR A 20 -0.03 -10.87 -7.61
N ALA A 21 0.32 -11.72 -8.58
CA ALA A 21 0.06 -13.15 -8.55
C ALA A 21 1.32 -13.88 -8.07
N LYS A 22 1.15 -15.07 -7.49
CA LYS A 22 2.25 -15.91 -7.02
C LYS A 22 2.22 -17.22 -7.79
N ASP A 23 3.33 -17.63 -8.40
CA ASP A 23 3.43 -18.95 -9.02
C ASP A 23 3.65 -20.06 -7.98
N GLU A 24 3.70 -21.32 -8.43
CA GLU A 24 3.91 -22.50 -7.58
C GLU A 24 5.27 -22.47 -6.84
N GLY A 25 6.30 -21.90 -7.48
CA GLY A 25 7.63 -21.70 -6.88
C GLY A 25 7.68 -20.53 -5.90
N GLY A 26 6.61 -19.75 -5.84
CA GLY A 26 6.44 -18.62 -4.95
C GLY A 26 6.96 -17.28 -5.46
N ASN A 27 7.31 -17.19 -6.74
CA ASN A 27 7.68 -15.94 -7.37
C ASN A 27 6.46 -15.04 -7.53
N ARG A 28 6.64 -13.76 -7.20
CA ARG A 28 5.59 -12.75 -7.31
C ARG A 28 5.70 -12.02 -8.64
N TYR A 29 4.64 -12.05 -9.42
CA TYR A 29 4.49 -11.30 -10.66
C TYR A 29 3.54 -10.14 -10.40
N VAL A 30 4.07 -8.94 -10.39
CA VAL A 30 3.29 -7.71 -10.25
C VAL A 30 2.65 -7.40 -11.59
N TYR A 31 1.33 -7.16 -11.59
CA TYR A 31 0.58 -6.86 -12.80
C TYR A 31 -0.16 -5.52 -12.75
N ASP A 32 -0.31 -4.91 -11.57
CA ASP A 32 -0.96 -3.60 -11.42
C ASP A 32 -0.41 -2.80 -10.24
N VAL A 33 -0.55 -1.47 -10.34
CA VAL A 33 -0.21 -0.48 -9.32
C VAL A 33 -1.36 0.53 -9.21
N ASN A 34 -2.15 0.43 -8.14
CA ASN A 34 -3.32 1.28 -7.92
C ASN A 34 -2.99 2.47 -7.00
N THR A 35 -3.31 3.69 -7.44
CA THR A 35 -3.14 4.93 -6.65
C THR A 35 -4.46 5.52 -6.17
N ASN A 36 -5.60 4.94 -6.56
CA ASN A 36 -6.96 5.43 -6.28
C ASN A 36 -7.54 4.99 -4.91
N THR A 37 -6.70 4.52 -3.99
CA THR A 37 -7.06 4.24 -2.58
C THR A 37 -8.33 3.42 -2.37
N ASN A 38 -8.59 2.40 -3.21
CA ASN A 38 -9.67 1.44 -2.96
C ASN A 38 -9.26 0.47 -1.83
N TYR A 39 -9.41 0.91 -0.59
CA TYR A 39 -8.99 0.15 0.59
C TYR A 39 -10.16 -0.62 1.23
N ASN A 40 -9.92 -1.87 1.64
CA ASN A 40 -10.94 -2.79 2.16
C ASN A 40 -10.75 -3.05 3.67
N ASN A 41 -11.70 -2.63 4.50
CA ASN A 41 -11.68 -2.89 5.95
C ASN A 41 -11.75 -4.38 6.31
N GLY A 42 -12.34 -5.21 5.46
CA GLY A 42 -12.37 -6.67 5.65
C GLY A 42 -10.96 -7.26 5.70
N ALA A 43 -10.03 -6.75 4.90
CA ALA A 43 -8.64 -7.20 4.90
C ALA A 43 -7.91 -6.88 6.20
N GLU A 44 -8.23 -5.76 6.86
CA GLU A 44 -7.70 -5.42 8.19
C GLU A 44 -8.18 -6.42 9.24
N LEU A 45 -9.48 -6.74 9.21
CA LEU A 45 -10.10 -7.66 10.16
C LEU A 45 -9.58 -9.10 10.01
N GLU A 46 -9.34 -9.56 8.78
CA GLU A 46 -8.77 -10.88 8.50
C GLU A 46 -7.38 -11.09 9.13
N VAL A 47 -6.62 -10.01 9.33
CA VAL A 47 -5.30 -10.03 9.97
C VAL A 47 -5.34 -9.59 11.44
N GLY A 48 -6.52 -9.53 12.05
CA GLY A 48 -6.70 -9.22 13.48
C GLY A 48 -6.95 -7.74 13.81
N GLY A 49 -7.03 -6.86 12.81
CA GLY A 49 -7.40 -5.45 12.98
C GLY A 49 -6.30 -4.53 13.53
N GLU A 50 -5.10 -5.05 13.78
CA GLU A 50 -3.95 -4.26 14.26
C GLU A 50 -3.41 -3.33 13.17
N ILE A 51 -3.47 -3.77 11.91
CA ILE A 51 -3.05 -2.98 10.75
C ILE A 51 -4.23 -2.15 10.29
N GLN A 52 -4.16 -0.83 10.55
CA GLN A 52 -5.18 0.14 10.16
C GLN A 52 -4.67 1.02 9.01
N GLY A 53 -4.87 0.58 7.76
CA GLY A 53 -4.34 1.25 6.58
C GLY A 53 -4.98 2.60 6.33
N MET A 54 -6.31 2.72 6.47
CA MET A 54 -6.99 4.00 6.31
C MET A 54 -6.57 5.03 7.37
N ARG A 55 -6.35 4.57 8.61
CA ARG A 55 -5.81 5.42 9.67
C ARG A 55 -4.39 5.90 9.34
N SER A 56 -3.53 4.99 8.89
CA SER A 56 -2.15 5.32 8.51
C SER A 56 -2.11 6.36 7.38
N ILE A 57 -3.00 6.23 6.39
CA ILE A 57 -3.16 7.22 5.31
C ILE A 57 -3.59 8.57 5.86
N ALA A 58 -4.59 8.61 6.76
CA ALA A 58 -5.07 9.86 7.35
C ALA A 58 -3.98 10.57 8.16
N GLU A 59 -3.22 9.81 8.97
CA GLU A 59 -2.08 10.34 9.74
C GLU A 59 -0.99 10.91 8.82
N TYR A 60 -0.64 10.21 7.74
CA TYR A 60 0.32 10.68 6.75
C TYR A 60 -0.14 11.98 6.06
N LEU A 61 -1.35 12.00 5.51
CA LEU A 61 -1.88 13.18 4.81
C LEU A 61 -2.03 14.39 5.75
N THR A 62 -2.38 14.16 7.00
CA THR A 62 -2.42 15.22 8.02
C THR A 62 -1.02 15.80 8.26
N SER A 63 0.00 14.95 8.31
CA SER A 63 1.39 15.40 8.48
C SER A 63 1.90 16.19 7.27
N GLU A 64 1.53 15.80 6.05
CA GLU A 64 1.88 16.52 4.83
C GLU A 64 1.18 17.89 4.77
N LEU A 65 -0.11 17.95 5.14
CA LEU A 65 -0.85 19.21 5.22
C LEU A 65 -0.21 20.18 6.21
N ALA A 66 0.28 19.71 7.35
CA ALA A 66 0.94 20.54 8.35
C ALA A 66 2.31 21.08 7.92
N ARG A 67 2.89 20.56 6.82
CA ARG A 67 4.16 21.00 6.24
C ARG A 67 4.01 22.03 5.12
N LEU A 68 2.78 22.30 4.69
CA LEU A 68 2.44 23.37 3.73
C LEU A 68 2.45 24.74 4.43
#